data_AF-A0A2J7QFY5-F1
#
_entry.id   AF-A0A2J7QFY5-F1
#
_cell.length_a   1.000
_cell.length_b   1.000
_cell.length_c   1.000
_cell.angle_alpha   90.00
_cell.angle_beta   90.00
_cell.angle_gamma   90.00
#
_symmetry.space_group_name_H-M   'P 1'
#
loop_
_entity.id
_entity.type
_entity.pdbx_description
1 polymer ?
#
loop_
_entity_poly.entity_id
_entity_poly.type
_entity_poly.pdbx_seq_one_letter_code
_entity_poly.pdbx_strand_id
1 'polypeptide(L)'
;MLLLDSERMLPEPGFSTANYEGKVVESCASLGIYQLHDGVQLCLAFLMKHTDVPVPCVGQNVSVYNAHSWKNEADHKHHIVLCGRSSIIVHGQSQELTNSNCILTDINHSCTYNDLLWLKKQLVQVEEKFNSDFLTENGILR
;
A
#
# COMPACT_ATOMS: atom_id res chain seq x y z
N MET A 1 -8.22 15.01 19.61
CA MET A 1 -7.07 14.09 19.76
C MET A 1 -7.63 12.69 19.80
N LEU A 2 -7.77 12.05 18.64
CA LEU A 2 -8.34 10.71 18.52
C LEU A 2 -7.23 9.70 18.87
N LEU A 3 -7.25 9.21 20.10
CA LEU A 3 -6.53 8.00 20.51
C LEU A 3 -7.28 6.82 19.88
N LEU A 4 -7.03 6.57 18.60
CA LEU A 4 -7.46 5.35 17.91
C LEU A 4 -6.31 4.37 17.99
N ASP A 5 -6.56 3.22 18.62
CA ASP A 5 -5.79 1.96 18.56
C ASP A 5 -4.52 2.06 17.71
N SER A 6 -3.50 2.69 18.28
CA SER A 6 -2.29 2.97 17.54
C SER A 6 -1.57 1.63 17.43
N GLU A 7 -1.75 0.95 16.29
CA GLU A 7 -0.95 -0.19 15.89
C GLU A 7 0.51 0.22 16.08
N ARG A 8 1.10 -0.30 17.15
CA ARG A 8 2.44 0.10 17.52
C ARG A 8 3.38 -0.57 16.54
N MET A 9 3.83 0.23 15.59
CA MET A 9 4.82 -0.19 14.61
C MET A 9 6.19 -0.07 15.24
N LEU A 10 6.87 -1.20 15.37
CA LEU A 10 8.27 -1.22 15.77
C LEU A 10 9.15 -1.45 14.53
N PRO A 11 10.23 -0.66 14.35
CA PRO A 11 11.26 -1.02 13.40
C PRO A 11 11.85 -2.36 13.85
N GLU A 12 12.10 -3.28 12.91
CA GLU A 12 12.74 -4.53 13.28
C GLU A 12 14.16 -4.27 13.80
N PRO A 13 14.52 -4.78 15.01
CA PRO A 13 15.85 -4.58 15.56
C PRO A 13 16.89 -5.30 14.70
N GLY A 14 17.86 -4.55 14.17
CA GLY A 14 19.05 -5.09 13.49
C GLY A 14 19.09 -4.93 11.97
N PHE A 15 18.02 -4.44 11.32
CA PHE A 15 18.03 -4.11 9.90
C PHE A 15 17.48 -2.70 9.66
N SER A 16 18.33 -1.76 9.25
CA SER A 16 17.83 -0.45 8.78
C SER A 16 17.01 -0.58 7.49
N THR A 17 17.31 -1.63 6.72
CA THR A 17 16.91 -1.82 5.33
C THR A 17 16.82 -3.32 5.00
N ALA A 18 15.74 -3.76 4.37
CA ALA A 18 15.45 -5.13 3.99
C ALA A 18 15.29 -5.26 2.47
N ASN A 19 15.61 -6.44 1.95
CA ASN A 19 15.25 -6.86 0.59
C ASN A 19 14.18 -7.95 0.72
N TYR A 20 13.21 -7.94 -0.18
CA TYR A 20 12.06 -8.83 -0.06
C TYR A 20 11.51 -9.19 -1.45
N GLU A 21 10.96 -10.40 -1.61
CA GLU A 21 10.30 -10.85 -2.84
C GLU A 21 8.95 -11.48 -2.52
N GLY A 22 7.93 -11.17 -3.32
CA GLY A 22 6.59 -11.72 -3.09
C GLY A 22 5.64 -11.51 -4.26
N LYS A 23 4.49 -12.16 -4.19
CA LYS A 23 3.42 -12.07 -5.18
C LYS A 23 2.30 -11.18 -4.67
N VAL A 24 1.86 -10.22 -5.46
CA VAL A 24 0.74 -9.33 -5.14
C VAL A 24 -0.58 -10.10 -5.23
N VAL A 25 -1.37 -10.04 -4.17
CA VAL A 25 -2.70 -10.68 -4.09
C VAL A 25 -3.84 -9.69 -3.92
N GLU A 26 -3.57 -8.51 -3.34
CA GLU A 26 -4.53 -7.41 -3.26
C GLU A 26 -3.82 -6.08 -3.51
N SER A 27 -4.56 -5.11 -4.04
CA SER A 27 -4.04 -3.79 -4.39
C SER A 27 -4.98 -2.69 -3.90
N CYS A 28 -4.41 -1.72 -3.19
CA CYS A 28 -4.98 -0.41 -2.93
C CYS A 28 -4.06 0.63 -3.57
N ALA A 29 -3.98 0.59 -4.91
CA ALA A 29 -3.03 1.37 -5.69
C ALA A 29 -3.15 2.89 -5.49
N SER A 30 -4.34 3.41 -5.18
CA SER A 30 -4.60 4.83 -4.87
C SER A 30 -3.88 5.32 -3.61
N LEU A 31 -3.53 4.42 -2.69
CA LEU A 31 -2.68 4.68 -1.52
C LEU A 31 -1.27 4.08 -1.66
N GLY A 32 -0.95 3.45 -2.79
CA GLY A 32 0.30 2.72 -2.99
C GLY A 32 0.51 1.58 -1.99
N ILE A 33 -0.56 0.97 -1.47
CA ILE A 33 -0.49 -0.15 -0.52
C ILE A 33 -0.93 -1.45 -1.21
N TYR A 34 -0.16 -2.51 -1.02
CA TYR A 34 -0.38 -3.82 -1.62
C TYR A 34 -0.29 -4.92 -0.57
N GLN A 35 -1.06 -5.99 -0.74
CA GLN A 35 -0.96 -7.19 0.06
C GLN A 35 -0.22 -8.26 -0.74
N LEU A 36 0.77 -8.89 -0.11
CA LEU A 36 1.51 -10.01 -0.67
C LEU A 36 0.96 -11.34 -0.17
N HIS A 37 1.17 -12.39 -0.95
CA HIS A 37 0.59 -13.73 -0.74
C HIS A 37 0.88 -14.34 0.63
N ASP A 38 2.03 -14.07 1.22
CA ASP A 38 2.44 -14.58 2.53
C ASP A 38 1.95 -13.73 3.71
N GLY A 39 1.08 -12.74 3.46
CA GLY A 39 0.56 -11.86 4.50
C GLY A 39 1.37 -10.59 4.72
N VAL A 40 2.50 -10.39 4.02
CA VAL A 40 3.29 -9.16 4.10
C VAL A 40 2.57 -7.99 3.41
N GLN A 41 2.55 -6.83 4.08
CA GLN A 41 2.03 -5.61 3.47
C GLN A 41 3.15 -4.77 2.86
N LEU A 42 3.01 -4.38 1.60
CA LEU A 42 3.95 -3.57 0.85
C LEU A 42 3.41 -2.15 0.66
N CYS A 43 4.24 -1.13 0.87
CA CYS A 43 3.89 0.27 0.68
C CYS A 43 4.90 1.00 -0.23
N LEU A 44 4.43 1.49 -1.36
CA LEU A 44 5.21 2.24 -2.37
C LEU A 44 4.98 3.75 -2.32
N ALA A 45 3.98 4.20 -1.55
CA ALA A 45 3.52 5.59 -1.52
C ALA A 45 4.65 6.63 -1.40
N PHE A 46 5.65 6.38 -0.55
CA PHE A 46 6.73 7.34 -0.33
C PHE A 46 7.76 7.31 -1.46
N LEU A 47 8.08 6.14 -2.02
CA LEU A 47 8.95 6.05 -3.20
C LEU A 47 8.33 6.75 -4.41
N MET A 48 7.02 6.58 -4.62
CA MET A 48 6.27 7.19 -5.74
C MET A 48 6.26 8.73 -5.71
N LYS A 49 6.59 9.37 -4.58
CA LYS A 49 6.78 10.83 -4.51
C LYS A 49 8.10 11.31 -5.08
N HIS A 50 9.09 10.42 -5.19
CA HIS A 50 10.46 10.79 -5.55
C HIS A 50 10.83 10.42 -6.99
N THR A 51 10.15 9.44 -7.57
CA THR A 51 10.44 8.93 -8.92
C THR A 51 9.19 8.29 -9.49
N ASP A 52 9.13 8.18 -10.82
CA ASP A 52 8.21 7.26 -11.48
C ASP A 52 8.58 5.83 -11.08
N VAL A 53 7.59 5.09 -10.59
CA VAL A 53 7.74 3.71 -10.09
C VAL A 53 6.83 2.80 -10.90
N PRO A 54 7.28 1.61 -11.32
CA PRO A 54 6.37 0.61 -11.88
C PRO A 54 5.31 0.24 -10.83
N VAL A 55 4.04 0.37 -11.20
CA VAL A 55 2.89 0.03 -10.35
C VAL A 55 2.61 -1.48 -10.46
N PRO A 56 2.71 -2.27 -9.37
CA PRO A 56 2.38 -3.68 -9.39
C PRO A 56 0.88 -3.94 -9.52
N CYS A 57 0.50 -4.93 -10.31
CA CYS A 57 -0.86 -5.45 -10.41
C CYS A 57 -1.02 -6.77 -9.64
N VAL A 58 -2.26 -7.11 -9.28
CA VAL A 58 -2.60 -8.39 -8.66
C VAL A 58 -2.15 -9.53 -9.57
N GLY A 59 -1.50 -10.54 -8.99
CA GLY A 59 -0.95 -11.68 -9.70
C GLY A 59 0.52 -11.53 -10.14
N GLN A 60 1.08 -10.32 -10.13
CA GLN A 60 2.49 -10.10 -10.45
C GLN A 60 3.40 -10.40 -9.26
N ASN A 61 4.64 -10.81 -9.57
CA ASN A 61 5.70 -10.91 -8.56
C ASN A 61 6.47 -9.59 -8.50
N VAL A 62 6.96 -9.25 -7.33
CA VAL A 62 7.79 -8.06 -7.09
C VAL A 62 9.04 -8.44 -6.31
N SER A 63 10.16 -7.78 -6.65
CA SER A 63 11.38 -7.78 -5.85
C SER A 63 11.66 -6.35 -5.39
N VAL A 64 11.83 -6.16 -4.08
CA VAL A 64 12.10 -4.85 -3.48
C VAL A 64 13.44 -4.85 -2.78
N TYR A 65 14.13 -3.71 -2.84
CA TYR A 65 15.45 -3.53 -2.29
C TYR A 65 15.53 -2.28 -1.44
N ASN A 66 16.34 -2.35 -0.39
CA ASN A 66 16.64 -1.23 0.49
C ASN A 66 15.38 -0.59 1.12
N ALA A 67 14.41 -1.44 1.49
CA ALA A 67 13.13 -1.03 2.06
C ALA A 67 13.14 -1.02 3.59
N HIS A 68 12.28 -0.24 4.22
CA HIS A 68 12.12 -0.29 5.68
C HIS A 68 11.23 -1.48 6.06
N SER A 69 11.69 -2.34 6.97
CA SER A 69 10.92 -3.46 7.53
C SER A 69 10.39 -3.10 8.90
N TRP A 70 9.08 -3.03 9.03
CA TRP A 70 8.39 -2.73 10.28
C TRP A 70 7.54 -3.93 10.68
N LYS A 71 7.45 -4.18 11.98
CA LYS A 71 6.56 -5.19 12.53
C LYS A 71 5.42 -4.50 13.28
N ASN A 72 4.19 -4.86 12.93
CA ASN A 72 3.03 -4.44 13.69
C ASN A 72 2.93 -5.33 14.94
N GLU A 73 2.95 -4.72 16.13
CA GLU A 73 2.84 -5.47 17.39
C GLU A 73 1.48 -6.13 17.57
N ALA A 74 0.41 -5.57 16.99
CA ALA A 74 -0.96 -6.03 17.22
C ALA A 74 -1.30 -7.33 16.48
N ASP A 75 -0.83 -7.48 15.24
CA ASP A 75 -1.12 -8.65 14.40
C ASP A 75 0.13 -9.46 14.00
N HIS A 76 1.31 -9.04 14.49
CA HIS A 76 2.61 -9.62 14.18
C HIS A 76 2.95 -9.65 12.68
N LYS A 77 2.24 -8.89 11.84
CA LYS A 77 2.51 -8.82 10.41
C LYS A 77 3.74 -7.96 10.13
N HIS A 78 4.41 -8.33 9.05
CA HIS A 78 5.55 -7.59 8.53
C HIS A 78 5.08 -6.61 7.47
N HIS A 79 5.59 -5.39 7.55
CA HIS A 79 5.27 -4.29 6.67
C HIS A 79 6.55 -3.79 6.02
N ILE A 80 6.58 -3.81 4.70
CA ILE A 80 7.70 -3.38 3.89
C ILE A 80 7.35 -2.01 3.28
N VAL A 81 8.08 -0.98 3.65
CA VAL A 81 7.80 0.42 3.26
C VAL A 81 8.97 0.98 2.46
N LEU A 82 8.73 1.39 1.22
CA LEU A 82 9.76 1.90 0.32
C LEU A 82 9.82 3.43 0.41
N CYS A 83 11.04 3.97 0.53
CA CYS A 83 11.33 5.39 0.52
C CYS A 83 12.12 5.78 -0.74
N GLY A 84 12.51 7.05 -0.89
CA GLY A 84 13.27 7.53 -2.05
C GLY A 84 14.65 6.89 -2.26
N ARG A 85 15.12 6.02 -1.36
CA ARG A 85 16.36 5.23 -1.51
C ARG A 85 16.10 3.77 -1.85
N SER A 86 14.84 3.35 -1.84
CA SER A 86 14.43 1.98 -2.15
C SER A 86 14.26 1.81 -3.66
N SER A 87 14.23 0.56 -4.11
CA SER A 87 13.88 0.23 -5.49
C SER A 87 12.95 -0.97 -5.53
N ILE A 88 12.19 -1.06 -6.61
CA ILE A 88 11.27 -2.17 -6.89
C ILE A 88 11.41 -2.60 -8.34
N ILE A 89 11.35 -3.91 -8.54
CA ILE A 89 11.25 -4.57 -9.84
C ILE A 89 9.92 -5.31 -9.86
N VAL A 90 9.11 -5.08 -10.89
CA VAL A 90 7.86 -5.80 -11.14
C VAL A 90 8.11 -6.83 -12.24
N HIS A 91 7.79 -8.09 -11.95
CA HIS A 91 8.04 -9.21 -12.84
C HIS A 91 6.76 -9.66 -13.55
N GLY A 92 6.89 -9.98 -14.83
CA GLY A 92 5.80 -10.47 -15.68
C GLY A 92 4.97 -9.36 -16.32
N GLN A 93 4.29 -9.68 -17.42
CA GLN A 93 3.35 -8.75 -18.06
C GLN A 93 2.05 -8.70 -17.26
N SER A 94 1.52 -7.50 -17.01
CA SER A 94 0.16 -7.35 -16.46
C SER A 94 -0.82 -8.04 -17.40
N GLN A 95 -1.60 -9.00 -16.91
CA GLN A 95 -2.70 -9.58 -17.68
C GLN A 95 -3.89 -8.60 -17.78
N GLU A 96 -3.90 -7.56 -16.96
CA GLU A 96 -4.88 -6.48 -17.03
C GLU A 96 -4.32 -5.31 -17.84
N LEU A 97 -4.82 -5.16 -19.07
CA LEU A 97 -4.79 -3.90 -19.82
C LEU A 97 -5.81 -2.92 -19.20
N THR A 98 -5.73 -2.67 -17.90
CA THR A 98 -6.51 -1.59 -17.30
C THR A 98 -5.66 -0.34 -17.38
N ASN A 99 -6.17 0.65 -18.12
CA ASN A 99 -5.72 2.06 -18.09
C ASN A 99 -5.75 2.53 -16.63
N SER A 100 -4.74 2.18 -15.85
CA SER A 100 -4.63 2.54 -14.46
C SER A 100 -3.97 3.91 -14.42
N ASN A 101 -4.77 4.91 -14.80
CA ASN A 101 -4.62 6.25 -14.20
C ASN A 101 -4.94 6.10 -12.71
N CYS A 102 -4.09 5.40 -11.97
CA CYS A 102 -4.12 5.40 -10.52
C CYS A 102 -3.69 6.80 -10.12
N ILE A 103 -4.68 7.68 -9.97
CA ILE A 103 -4.50 8.94 -9.28
C ILE A 103 -4.15 8.56 -7.86
N LEU A 104 -2.85 8.55 -7.58
CA LEU A 104 -2.36 8.53 -6.22
C LEU A 104 -3.03 9.69 -5.50
N THR A 105 -3.61 9.40 -4.35
CA THR A 105 -4.02 10.46 -3.43
C THR A 105 -2.80 11.35 -3.21
N ASP A 106 -2.95 12.66 -3.28
CA ASP A 106 -1.84 13.58 -3.01
C ASP A 106 -1.48 13.48 -1.52
N ILE A 107 -0.54 12.59 -1.22
CA ILE A 107 -0.10 12.31 0.14
C ILE A 107 0.83 13.45 0.54
N ASN A 108 0.37 14.32 1.44
CA ASN A 108 1.16 15.42 2.02
C ASN A 108 2.54 14.93 2.53
N HIS A 109 3.57 15.78 2.45
CA HIS A 109 4.92 15.53 2.99
C HIS A 109 4.94 15.19 4.49
N SER A 110 3.96 15.65 5.26
CA SER A 110 3.84 15.33 6.69
C SER A 110 3.11 14.03 6.99
N CYS A 111 2.58 13.33 5.98
CA CYS A 111 1.87 12.08 6.17
C CYS A 111 2.83 10.96 6.57
N THR A 112 2.51 10.26 7.66
CA THR A 112 3.25 9.11 8.16
C THR A 112 2.67 7.81 7.61
N TYR A 113 3.39 6.70 7.75
CA TYR A 113 2.86 5.40 7.35
C TYR A 113 1.61 5.00 8.16
N ASN A 114 1.55 5.35 9.44
CA ASN A 114 0.38 5.07 10.28
C ASN A 114 -0.86 5.82 9.79
N ASP A 115 -0.69 7.06 9.28
CA ASP A 115 -1.80 7.81 8.69
C ASP A 115 -2.34 7.10 7.43
N LEU A 116 -1.46 6.54 6.60
CA LEU A 116 -1.86 5.75 5.43
C LEU A 116 -2.60 4.46 5.82
N LEU A 117 -2.16 3.77 6.86
CA LEU A 117 -2.85 2.58 7.38
C LEU A 117 -4.24 2.93 7.89
N TRP A 118 -4.35 4.05 8.61
CA TRP A 118 -5.64 4.55 9.08
C TRP A 118 -6.56 4.89 7.90
N LEU A 119 -6.06 5.60 6.88
CA LEU A 119 -6.82 5.91 5.66
C LEU A 119 -7.28 4.65 4.93
N LYS A 120 -6.42 3.63 4.77
CA LYS A 120 -6.79 2.34 4.17
C LYS A 120 -7.96 1.70 4.93
N LYS A 121 -7.92 1.68 6.27
CA LYS A 121 -9.01 1.15 7.09
C LYS A 121 -10.32 1.92 6.89
N GLN A 122 -10.24 3.25 6.80
CA GLN A 122 -11.42 4.08 6.55
C GLN A 122 -11.99 3.85 5.13
N LEU A 123 -11.15 3.70 4.11
CA LEU A 123 -11.60 3.41 2.74
C LEU A 123 -12.36 2.10 2.68
N VAL A 124 -11.83 1.03 3.29
CA VAL A 124 -12.52 -0.27 3.34
C VAL A 124 -13.90 -0.13 4.01
N GLN A 125 -13.98 0.59 5.13
CA GLN A 125 -15.26 0.82 5.82
C GLN A 125 -16.26 1.61 4.96
N VAL A 126 -15.78 2.55 4.16
CA VAL A 126 -16.62 3.33 3.23
C VAL A 126 -17.07 2.44 2.07
N GLU A 127 -16.18 1.66 1.46
CA GLU A 127 -16.52 0.72 0.39
C GLU A 127 -17.55 -0.30 0.87
N GLU A 128 -17.37 -0.90 2.05
CA GLU A 128 -18.35 -1.81 2.65
C GLU A 128 -19.71 -1.14 2.91
N LYS A 129 -19.71 0.12 3.35
CA LYS A 129 -20.93 0.87 3.68
C LYS A 129 -21.68 1.40 2.46
N PHE A 130 -20.97 1.66 1.35
CA PHE A 130 -21.52 2.31 0.16
C PHE A 130 -21.49 1.42 -1.09
N ASN A 131 -21.04 0.17 -0.99
CA ASN A 131 -21.20 -0.85 -2.05
C ASN A 131 -22.66 -1.22 -2.36
N SER A 132 -23.63 -0.70 -1.60
CA SER A 132 -25.05 -0.70 -2.02
C SER A 132 -25.46 0.68 -2.55
N ASP A 133 -25.47 0.79 -3.87
CA ASP A 133 -26.36 1.63 -4.69
C ASP A 133 -26.21 3.16 -4.72
N PHE A 134 -25.26 3.81 -4.04
CA PHE A 134 -25.33 5.28 -3.99
C PHE A 134 -24.58 6.04 -5.09
N LEU A 135 -23.39 5.63 -5.55
CA LEU A 135 -22.60 6.47 -6.48
C LEU A 135 -21.81 5.64 -7.49
N THR A 136 -22.19 5.76 -8.77
CA THR A 136 -21.32 5.42 -9.90
C THR A 136 -20.73 6.70 -10.48
N GLU A 137 -19.70 6.61 -11.34
CA GLU A 137 -19.13 7.76 -12.07
C GLU A 137 -20.19 8.59 -12.85
N ASN A 138 -21.40 8.06 -13.04
CA ASN A 138 -22.53 8.69 -13.72
C ASN A 138 -23.62 9.25 -12.79
N GLY A 139 -23.40 9.29 -11.47
CA GLY A 139 -24.34 9.82 -10.48
C GLY A 139 -25.30 8.78 -9.90
N ILE A 140 -25.96 9.18 -8.80
CA ILE A 140 -26.86 8.37 -7.97
C ILE A 140 -27.98 7.76 -8.83
N LEU A 141 -28.14 6.42 -8.77
CA LEU A 141 -29.31 5.73 -9.32
C LEU A 141 -30.56 6.19 -8.55
N ARG A 142 -31.52 6.78 -9.25
CA ARG A 142 -32.88 7.03 -8.73
C ARG A 142 -33.75 5.80 -8.86
#